data_AF-A0A8B7U922-F1
#
_entry.id   AF-A0A8B7U922-F1
#
_cell.length_a   1.000
_cell.length_b   1.000
_cell.length_c   1.000
_cell.angle_alpha   90.00
_cell.angle_beta   90.00
_cell.angle_gamma   90.00
#
_symmetry.space_group_name_H-M   'P 1'
#
loop_
_entity.id
_entity.type
_entity.pdbx_description
1 polymer ?
#
loop_
_entity_poly.entity_id
_entity_poly.type
_entity_poly.pdbx_seq_one_letter_code
_entity_poly.pdbx_strand_id
1 'polypeptide(L)'
;MIGEVVEILGALLSVLSIWVVTGVLVYLAVQRLISGDYEIEGSTMLITSGCAVAVNIIMGLTLHQSGHGHSHDHGHSHDDTSHDDTNQQQNPSVRAAFIHVIGDFLQSLGVLVAAYIVYFKPEHKYVDPICTFFFSILVLGTTLTILRDVILVLMEGTPKGVDFTAVRDLLLSVEGVEALHSLHIWALTVAQPVLSVHIAIAQHADPQTVLKMTSTRLQGKFHFHTMTIQIENYSEDMKDCQECQGPSD
;
A
#
# COMPACT_ATOMS: atom_id res chain seq x y z
N MET A 1 10.39 13.73 -2.50
CA MET A 1 11.50 12.85 -2.93
C MET A 1 12.30 12.25 -1.75
N ILE A 2 13.20 12.98 -1.07
CA ILE A 2 14.02 12.36 0.01
C ILE A 2 13.15 11.81 1.17
N GLY A 3 12.09 12.52 1.56
CA GLY A 3 11.19 12.07 2.61
C GLY A 3 10.43 10.77 2.28
N GLU A 4 9.94 10.62 1.05
CA GLU A 4 9.20 9.44 0.58
C GLU A 4 10.11 8.21 0.49
N VAL A 5 11.35 8.38 0.01
CA VAL A 5 12.33 7.28 -0.04
C VAL A 5 12.66 6.80 1.38
N VAL A 6 12.82 7.70 2.34
CA VAL A 6 13.06 7.34 3.75
C VAL A 6 11.86 6.58 4.35
N GLU A 7 10.63 6.97 4.00
CA GLU A 7 9.41 6.25 4.42
C GLU A 7 9.42 4.80 3.93
N ILE A 8 9.71 4.58 2.65
CA ILE A 8 9.75 3.25 2.03
C ILE A 8 10.88 2.39 2.61
N LEU A 9 12.06 2.97 2.84
CA LEU A 9 13.17 2.29 3.50
C LEU A 9 12.85 1.93 4.96
N GLY A 10 12.14 2.82 5.67
CA GLY A 10 11.63 2.55 7.01
C GLY A 10 10.64 1.39 7.03
N ALA A 11 9.72 1.35 6.06
CA ALA A 11 8.78 0.25 5.88
C ALA A 11 9.51 -1.08 5.60
N LEU A 12 10.53 -1.07 4.72
CA LEU A 12 11.37 -2.24 4.44
C LEU A 12 12.05 -2.78 5.70
N LEU A 13 12.70 -1.90 6.46
CA LEU A 13 13.39 -2.26 7.70
C LEU A 13 12.41 -2.84 8.74
N SER A 14 11.22 -2.27 8.85
CA SER A 14 10.15 -2.78 9.71
C SER A 14 9.75 -4.21 9.33
N VAL A 15 9.51 -4.46 8.04
CA VAL A 15 9.16 -5.81 7.54
C VAL A 15 10.28 -6.82 7.81
N LEU A 16 11.54 -6.45 7.57
CA LEU A 16 12.69 -7.32 7.87
C LEU A 16 12.81 -7.62 9.37
N SER A 17 12.55 -6.63 10.22
CA SER A 17 12.54 -6.80 11.68
C SER A 17 11.45 -7.78 12.12
N ILE A 18 10.25 -7.68 11.54
CA ILE A 18 9.14 -8.62 11.77
C ILE A 18 9.54 -10.04 11.37
N TRP A 19 10.23 -10.22 10.25
CA TRP A 19 10.69 -11.53 9.80
C TRP A 19 11.72 -12.14 10.73
N VAL A 20 12.67 -11.34 11.23
CA VAL A 20 13.66 -11.80 12.22
C VAL A 20 12.96 -12.25 13.49
N VAL A 21 12.05 -11.43 14.04
CA VAL A 21 11.30 -11.77 15.26
C VAL A 21 10.45 -13.03 15.03
N THR A 22 9.75 -13.12 13.91
CA THR A 22 8.93 -14.29 13.55
C THR A 22 9.80 -15.54 13.44
N GLY A 23 10.96 -15.45 12.79
CA GLY A 23 11.91 -16.57 12.69
C GLY A 23 12.41 -17.05 14.05
N VAL A 24 12.70 -16.12 14.97
CA VAL A 24 13.06 -16.46 16.36
C VAL A 24 11.89 -17.14 17.08
N LEU A 25 10.67 -16.64 16.95
CA LEU A 25 9.48 -17.26 17.57
C LEU A 25 9.21 -18.66 17.05
N VAL A 26 9.31 -18.88 15.73
CA VAL A 26 9.19 -20.19 15.09
C VAL A 26 10.28 -21.13 15.59
N TYR A 27 11.53 -20.66 15.65
CA TYR A 27 12.64 -21.46 16.19
C TYR A 27 12.39 -21.87 17.65
N LEU A 28 11.96 -20.93 18.49
CA LEU A 28 11.60 -21.22 19.88
C LEU A 28 10.41 -22.19 19.97
N ALA A 29 9.40 -22.07 19.11
CA ALA A 29 8.25 -22.98 19.06
C ALA A 29 8.67 -24.41 18.66
N VAL A 30 9.57 -24.56 17.69
CA VAL A 30 10.15 -25.87 17.31
C VAL A 30 10.93 -26.45 18.48
N GLN A 31 11.76 -25.64 19.15
CA GLN A 31 12.53 -26.09 20.31
C GLN A 31 11.59 -26.55 21.45
N ARG A 32 10.52 -25.80 21.73
CA ARG A 32 9.48 -26.20 22.71
C ARG A 32 8.84 -27.55 22.36
N LEU A 33 8.57 -27.78 21.08
CA LEU A 33 7.94 -29.01 20.61
C LEU A 33 8.87 -30.23 20.76
N ILE A 34 10.17 -30.06 20.51
CA ILE A 34 11.16 -31.16 20.58
C ILE A 34 11.61 -31.43 22.02
N SER A 35 11.88 -30.39 22.80
CA SER A 35 12.44 -30.53 24.16
C SER A 35 11.42 -31.08 25.16
N GLY A 36 10.12 -30.92 24.92
CA GLY A 36 9.03 -31.54 25.71
C GLY A 36 8.90 -31.07 27.17
N ASP A 37 9.94 -30.44 27.72
CA ASP A 37 10.02 -29.98 29.10
C ASP A 37 10.20 -28.46 29.14
N TYR A 38 9.13 -27.76 29.53
CA TYR A 38 9.18 -26.34 29.86
C TYR A 38 8.11 -26.06 30.92
N GLU A 39 8.52 -25.45 32.02
CA GLU A 39 7.62 -24.79 32.97
C GLU A 39 7.22 -23.44 32.37
N ILE A 40 6.09 -23.43 31.66
CA ILE A 40 5.48 -22.17 31.22
C ILE A 40 4.79 -21.58 32.45
N GLU A 41 5.27 -20.42 32.90
CA GLU A 41 4.57 -19.62 33.89
C GLU A 41 3.31 -19.04 33.24
N GLY A 42 2.22 -19.82 33.27
CA GLY A 42 0.97 -19.51 32.56
C GLY A 42 0.36 -18.17 32.98
N SER A 43 0.62 -17.71 34.21
CA SER A 43 0.22 -16.38 34.68
C SER A 43 0.88 -15.25 33.89
N THR A 44 2.18 -15.34 33.64
CA THR A 44 2.94 -14.34 32.87
C THR A 44 2.47 -14.29 31.41
N MET A 45 2.19 -15.45 30.81
CA MET A 45 1.64 -15.54 29.45
C MET A 45 0.22 -14.96 29.36
N LEU A 46 -0.61 -15.18 30.36
CA LEU A 46 -1.99 -14.69 30.41
C LEU A 46 -2.04 -13.17 30.59
N ILE A 47 -1.17 -12.60 31.43
CA ILE A 47 -1.06 -11.14 31.62
C ILE A 47 -0.58 -10.46 30.34
N THR A 48 0.52 -10.97 29.75
CA THR A 48 1.10 -10.37 28.53
C THR A 48 0.15 -10.42 27.33
N SER A 49 -0.53 -11.56 27.12
CA SER A 49 -1.55 -11.68 26.06
C SER A 49 -2.79 -10.83 26.32
N GLY A 50 -3.23 -10.71 27.59
CA GLY A 50 -4.32 -9.82 27.99
C GLY A 50 -4.01 -8.34 27.69
N CYS A 51 -2.79 -7.89 28.00
CA CYS A 51 -2.33 -6.55 27.64
C CYS A 51 -2.31 -6.33 26.12
N ALA A 52 -1.86 -7.33 25.34
CA ALA A 52 -1.84 -7.23 23.87
C ALA A 52 -3.25 -7.06 23.29
N VAL A 53 -4.23 -7.84 23.76
CA VAL A 53 -5.63 -7.70 23.36
C VAL A 53 -6.17 -6.31 23.72
N ALA A 54 -5.87 -5.80 24.91
CA ALA A 54 -6.31 -4.47 25.33
C ALA A 54 -5.74 -3.36 24.43
N VAL A 55 -4.46 -3.43 24.08
CA VAL A 55 -3.83 -2.48 23.13
C VAL A 55 -4.50 -2.53 21.77
N ASN A 56 -4.78 -3.72 21.23
CA ASN A 56 -5.45 -3.86 19.94
C ASN A 56 -6.89 -3.34 19.96
N ILE A 57 -7.60 -3.50 21.07
CA ILE A 57 -8.93 -2.88 21.27
C ILE A 57 -8.83 -1.35 21.26
N ILE A 58 -7.88 -0.77 21.99
CA ILE A 58 -7.66 0.68 22.02
C ILE A 58 -7.33 1.20 20.61
N MET A 59 -6.47 0.49 19.87
CA MET A 59 -6.13 0.83 18.48
C MET A 59 -7.37 0.82 17.58
N GLY A 60 -8.22 -0.20 17.70
CA GLY A 60 -9.48 -0.29 16.95
C GLY A 60 -10.48 0.81 17.31
N LEU A 61 -10.62 1.16 18.59
CA LEU A 61 -11.49 2.26 19.02
C LEU A 61 -11.00 3.62 18.51
N THR A 62 -9.68 3.83 18.50
CA THR A 62 -9.07 5.07 17.98
C THR A 62 -9.37 5.24 16.48
N LEU A 63 -9.30 4.15 15.72
CA LEU A 63 -9.69 4.15 14.29
C LEU A 63 -11.19 4.36 14.05
N HIS A 64 -12.04 3.94 14.99
CA HIS A 64 -13.49 4.18 14.88
C HIS A 64 -13.85 5.64 15.19
N GLN A 65 -13.13 6.28 16.14
CA GLN A 65 -13.36 7.67 16.52
C GLN A 65 -12.96 8.67 15.43
N SER A 66 -11.97 8.34 14.59
CA SER A 66 -11.61 9.19 13.44
C SER A 66 -12.66 9.19 12.31
N GLY A 67 -13.73 8.41 12.43
CA GLY A 67 -14.92 8.46 11.57
C GLY A 67 -16.04 9.42 12.03
N HIS A 68 -15.86 10.14 13.15
CA HIS A 68 -16.80 11.17 13.60
C HIS A 68 -16.18 12.56 13.46
N GLY A 69 -16.42 13.18 12.30
CA GLY A 69 -16.07 14.56 12.05
C GLY A 69 -16.85 15.50 12.98
N HIS A 70 -16.12 16.31 13.74
CA HIS A 70 -16.67 17.50 14.36
C HIS A 70 -17.05 18.50 13.27
N SER A 71 -18.32 18.54 12.88
CA SER A 71 -18.90 19.60 12.08
C SER A 71 -19.09 20.84 12.94
N HIS A 72 -18.19 21.80 12.84
CA HIS A 72 -18.46 23.16 13.29
C HIS A 72 -19.14 23.93 12.16
N ASP A 73 -20.45 24.08 12.37
CA ASP A 73 -21.41 24.98 11.76
C ASP A 73 -20.83 26.38 11.48
N HIS A 74 -20.89 26.82 10.21
CA HIS A 74 -21.04 28.23 9.81
C HIS A 74 -21.41 28.31 8.32
N GLY A 75 -22.61 28.84 8.01
CA GLY A 75 -22.85 29.55 6.74
C GLY A 75 -24.07 29.15 5.90
N HIS A 76 -25.21 29.76 6.22
CA HIS A 76 -26.32 30.24 5.36
C HIS A 76 -26.62 29.64 3.96
N SER A 77 -27.86 29.10 3.84
CA SER A 77 -28.87 29.22 2.76
C SER A 77 -28.47 29.07 1.28
N HIS A 78 -28.98 28.04 0.60
CA HIS A 78 -30.25 28.06 -0.17
C HIS A 78 -30.55 26.69 -0.81
N ASP A 79 -31.86 26.42 -0.87
CA ASP A 79 -32.63 25.47 -1.69
C ASP A 79 -31.91 24.82 -2.90
N ASP A 80 -31.82 23.48 -2.92
CA ASP A 80 -32.22 22.69 -4.09
C ASP A 80 -32.26 21.19 -3.77
N THR A 81 -33.35 20.56 -4.21
CA THR A 81 -33.65 19.14 -4.10
C THR A 81 -32.67 18.29 -4.91
N SER A 82 -31.91 17.41 -4.25
CA SER A 82 -31.33 16.23 -4.90
C SER A 82 -31.30 15.05 -3.94
N HIS A 83 -31.65 13.89 -4.49
CA HIS A 83 -31.82 12.63 -3.79
C HIS A 83 -30.53 12.16 -3.13
N ASP A 84 -30.73 11.67 -1.91
CA ASP A 84 -29.83 10.86 -1.09
C ASP A 84 -29.17 9.73 -1.90
N ASP A 85 -27.85 9.81 -1.99
CA ASP A 85 -26.95 8.65 -2.12
C ASP A 85 -25.67 9.01 -1.37
N THR A 86 -25.79 9.10 -0.04
CA THR A 86 -24.64 9.15 0.87
C THR A 86 -23.96 7.78 0.92
N ASN A 87 -23.41 7.35 -0.21
CA ASN A 87 -22.34 6.38 -0.22
C ASN A 87 -21.15 7.07 0.45
N GLN A 88 -21.04 6.93 1.77
CA GLN A 88 -19.80 7.18 2.49
C GLN A 88 -18.73 6.36 1.79
N GLN A 89 -17.99 7.01 0.88
CA GLN A 89 -16.73 6.50 0.35
C GLN A 89 -15.80 6.42 1.55
N GLN A 90 -15.88 5.29 2.26
CA GLN A 90 -14.88 4.94 3.24
C GLN A 90 -13.56 4.97 2.50
N ASN A 91 -12.72 5.93 2.88
CA ASN A 91 -11.44 6.14 2.27
C ASN A 91 -10.72 4.77 2.21
N PRO A 92 -10.31 4.28 1.02
CA PRO A 92 -9.76 2.92 0.88
C PRO A 92 -8.61 2.66 1.86
N SER A 93 -7.87 3.71 2.23
CA SER A 93 -6.85 3.69 3.29
C SER A 93 -7.41 3.33 4.67
N VAL A 94 -8.58 3.86 5.05
CA VAL A 94 -9.25 3.54 6.33
C VAL A 94 -9.77 2.11 6.32
N ARG A 95 -10.33 1.64 5.20
CA ARG A 95 -10.77 0.25 5.06
C ARG A 95 -9.59 -0.72 5.16
N ALA A 96 -8.46 -0.41 4.54
CA ALA A 96 -7.23 -1.20 4.64
C ALA A 96 -6.70 -1.24 6.08
N ALA A 97 -6.64 -0.08 6.74
CA ALA A 97 -6.23 0.01 8.15
C ALA A 97 -7.17 -0.77 9.08
N PHE A 98 -8.49 -0.72 8.84
CA PHE A 98 -9.48 -1.47 9.61
C PHE A 98 -9.32 -2.99 9.48
N ILE A 99 -9.12 -3.49 8.25
CA ILE A 99 -8.85 -4.93 8.01
C ILE A 99 -7.56 -5.36 8.73
N HIS A 100 -6.54 -4.51 8.72
CA HIS A 100 -5.28 -4.77 9.42
C HIS A 100 -5.48 -4.89 10.94
N VAL A 101 -6.18 -3.93 11.55
CA VAL A 101 -6.48 -3.92 12.99
C VAL A 101 -7.28 -5.16 13.41
N ILE A 102 -8.25 -5.58 12.60
CA ILE A 102 -8.99 -6.82 12.84
C ILE A 102 -8.05 -8.03 12.83
N GLY A 103 -7.10 -8.07 11.89
CA GLY A 103 -6.07 -9.11 11.83
C GLY A 103 -5.26 -9.19 13.12
N ASP A 104 -4.74 -8.05 13.59
CA ASP A 104 -3.97 -7.96 14.83
C ASP A 104 -4.80 -8.36 16.06
N PHE A 105 -6.05 -7.92 16.11
CA PHE A 105 -6.98 -8.30 17.17
C PHE A 105 -7.20 -9.81 17.21
N LEU A 106 -7.53 -10.43 16.07
CA LEU A 106 -7.72 -11.88 15.96
C LEU A 106 -6.46 -12.65 16.36
N GLN A 107 -5.29 -12.15 15.98
CA GLN A 107 -4.00 -12.74 16.37
C GLN A 107 -3.78 -12.67 17.89
N SER A 108 -3.95 -11.49 18.50
CA SER A 108 -3.81 -11.32 19.95
C SER A 108 -4.82 -12.16 20.74
N LEU A 109 -6.05 -12.29 20.23
CA LEU A 109 -7.09 -13.12 20.84
C LEU A 109 -6.74 -14.61 20.75
N GLY A 110 -6.19 -15.07 19.63
CA GLY A 110 -5.73 -16.46 19.50
C GLY A 110 -4.61 -16.81 20.48
N VAL A 111 -3.67 -15.90 20.71
CA VAL A 111 -2.62 -16.07 21.73
C VAL A 111 -3.21 -16.08 23.13
N LEU A 112 -4.18 -15.22 23.43
CA LEU A 112 -4.88 -15.21 24.72
C LEU A 112 -5.64 -16.53 24.97
N VAL A 113 -6.32 -17.07 23.96
CA VAL A 113 -7.00 -18.37 24.05
C VAL A 113 -5.99 -19.50 24.29
N ALA A 114 -4.85 -19.48 23.59
CA ALA A 114 -3.77 -20.45 23.84
C ALA A 114 -3.23 -20.35 25.28
N ALA A 115 -2.98 -19.13 25.78
CA ALA A 115 -2.54 -18.88 27.15
C ALA A 115 -3.57 -19.38 28.18
N TYR A 116 -4.85 -19.14 27.94
CA TYR A 116 -5.94 -19.61 28.80
C TYR A 116 -6.00 -21.14 28.86
N ILE A 117 -5.86 -21.82 27.72
CA ILE A 117 -5.84 -23.29 27.66
C ILE A 117 -4.64 -23.84 28.43
N VAL A 118 -3.44 -23.26 28.25
CA VAL A 118 -2.23 -23.69 28.95
C VAL A 118 -2.32 -23.45 30.47
N TYR A 119 -2.94 -22.36 30.91
CA TYR A 119 -3.12 -22.04 32.33
C TYR A 119 -4.04 -23.03 33.05
N PHE A 120 -5.20 -23.36 32.47
CA PHE A 120 -6.17 -24.27 33.10
C PHE A 120 -5.90 -25.75 32.82
N LYS A 121 -5.23 -26.07 31.71
CA LYS A 121 -4.88 -27.44 31.29
C LYS A 121 -3.41 -27.51 30.87
N PRO A 122 -2.48 -27.54 31.84
CA PRO A 122 -1.04 -27.61 31.57
C PRO A 122 -0.61 -28.92 30.88
N GLU A 123 -1.49 -29.89 30.68
CA GLU A 123 -1.23 -31.07 29.84
C GLU A 123 -1.25 -30.74 28.33
N HIS A 124 -1.86 -29.62 27.93
CA HIS A 124 -2.06 -29.22 26.53
C HIS A 124 -1.02 -28.18 26.07
N LYS A 125 0.25 -28.30 26.52
CA LYS A 125 1.33 -27.36 26.19
C LYS A 125 1.62 -27.22 24.69
N TYR A 126 1.29 -28.23 23.89
CA TYR A 126 1.47 -28.22 22.43
C TYR A 126 0.60 -27.19 21.70
N VAL A 127 -0.45 -26.65 22.34
CA VAL A 127 -1.33 -25.64 21.76
C VAL A 127 -0.59 -24.33 21.45
N ASP A 128 0.39 -23.95 22.28
CA ASP A 128 1.19 -22.73 22.09
C ASP A 128 2.07 -22.78 20.81
N PRO A 129 2.87 -23.83 20.56
CA PRO A 129 3.59 -23.98 19.29
C PRO A 129 2.69 -24.00 18.06
N ILE A 130 1.54 -24.69 18.10
CA ILE A 130 0.59 -24.75 16.99
C ILE A 130 0.06 -23.34 16.67
N CYS A 131 -0.34 -22.60 17.71
CA CYS A 131 -0.78 -21.22 17.61
C CYS A 131 0.31 -20.32 16.99
N THR A 132 1.55 -20.47 17.46
CA THR A 132 2.70 -19.73 16.95
C THR A 132 2.96 -19.99 15.47
N PHE A 133 2.93 -21.26 15.03
CA PHE A 133 3.13 -21.60 13.61
C PHE A 133 2.03 -21.03 12.73
N PHE A 134 0.78 -21.18 13.16
CA PHE A 134 -0.37 -20.65 12.42
C PHE A 134 -0.24 -19.14 12.20
N PHE A 135 0.03 -18.37 13.26
CA PHE A 135 0.17 -16.93 13.15
C PHE A 135 1.44 -16.51 12.39
N SER A 136 2.54 -17.26 12.51
CA SER A 136 3.75 -16.99 11.74
C SER A 136 3.51 -17.12 10.23
N ILE A 137 2.71 -18.10 9.79
CA ILE A 137 2.33 -18.24 8.38
C ILE A 137 1.48 -17.06 7.93
N LEU A 138 0.52 -16.63 8.74
CA LEU A 138 -0.31 -15.46 8.42
C LEU A 138 0.51 -14.18 8.30
N VAL A 139 1.41 -13.92 9.26
CA VAL A 139 2.32 -12.77 9.26
C VAL A 139 3.24 -12.79 8.05
N LEU A 140 3.82 -13.94 7.71
CA LEU A 140 4.66 -14.06 6.51
C LEU A 140 3.86 -13.79 5.24
N GLY A 141 2.65 -14.34 5.11
CA GLY A 141 1.80 -14.11 3.93
C GLY A 141 1.42 -12.65 3.72
N THR A 142 1.02 -11.94 4.79
CA THR A 142 0.66 -10.52 4.71
C THR A 142 1.88 -9.65 4.43
N THR A 143 2.99 -9.89 5.11
CA THR A 143 4.22 -9.10 4.94
C THR A 143 4.91 -9.35 3.60
N LEU A 144 4.79 -10.53 2.99
CA LEU A 144 5.29 -10.78 1.63
C LEU A 144 4.61 -9.88 0.59
N THR A 145 3.32 -9.63 0.76
CA THR A 145 2.57 -8.73 -0.14
C THR A 145 3.08 -7.29 -0.01
N ILE A 146 3.33 -6.85 1.23
CA ILE A 146 3.89 -5.51 1.51
C ILE A 146 5.33 -5.40 0.97
N LEU A 147 6.15 -6.43 1.19
CA LEU A 147 7.53 -6.48 0.72
C LEU A 147 7.60 -6.34 -0.81
N ARG A 148 6.72 -7.04 -1.54
CA ARG A 148 6.63 -6.91 -3.00
C ARG A 148 6.35 -5.47 -3.42
N ASP A 149 5.45 -4.78 -2.71
CA ASP A 149 5.05 -3.41 -3.06
C ASP A 149 6.17 -2.41 -2.77
N VAL A 150 6.88 -2.59 -1.64
CA VAL A 150 8.07 -1.82 -1.29
C VAL A 150 9.19 -2.02 -2.31
N ILE A 151 9.46 -3.27 -2.71
CA ILE A 151 10.47 -3.58 -3.74
C ILE A 151 10.07 -2.95 -5.08
N LEU A 152 8.80 -3.01 -5.47
CA LEU A 152 8.32 -2.40 -6.71
C LEU A 152 8.61 -0.89 -6.73
N VAL A 153 8.33 -0.19 -5.63
CA VAL A 153 8.63 1.25 -5.50
C VAL A 153 10.14 1.51 -5.56
N LEU A 154 10.96 0.71 -4.85
CA LEU A 154 12.42 0.87 -4.84
C LEU A 154 13.08 0.58 -6.20
N MET A 155 12.47 -0.29 -7.00
CA MET A 155 12.93 -0.59 -8.36
C MET A 155 12.36 0.38 -9.41
N GLU A 156 11.70 1.46 -8.99
CA GLU A 156 11.03 2.41 -9.90
C GLU A 156 10.01 1.73 -10.84
N GLY A 157 9.39 0.65 -10.35
CA GLY A 157 8.42 -0.14 -11.11
C GLY A 157 7.11 0.60 -11.36
N THR A 158 6.42 0.20 -12.43
CA THR A 158 5.12 0.79 -12.79
C THR A 158 4.07 0.49 -11.72
N PRO A 159 3.34 1.50 -11.22
CA PRO A 159 2.34 1.34 -10.17
C PRO A 159 1.19 0.41 -10.61
N LYS A 160 0.66 -0.37 -9.64
CA LYS A 160 -0.50 -1.23 -9.87
C LYS A 160 -1.69 -0.38 -10.33
N GLY A 161 -2.25 -0.69 -11.49
CA GLY A 161 -3.42 -0.01 -12.04
C GLY A 161 -3.12 1.06 -13.10
N VAL A 162 -1.85 1.35 -13.37
CA VAL A 162 -1.45 2.16 -14.53
C VAL A 162 -0.84 1.25 -15.58
N ASP A 163 -1.51 1.16 -16.73
CA ASP A 163 -0.99 0.43 -17.90
C ASP A 163 -0.21 1.39 -18.78
N PHE A 164 1.06 1.03 -19.04
CA PHE A 164 1.95 1.76 -19.94
C PHE A 164 1.31 1.99 -21.31
N THR A 165 0.70 0.94 -21.88
CA THR A 165 0.10 1.01 -23.23
C THR A 165 -1.11 1.93 -23.23
N ALA A 166 -1.96 1.84 -22.21
CA ALA A 166 -3.11 2.73 -22.06
C ALA A 166 -2.73 4.21 -21.91
N VAL A 167 -1.60 4.51 -21.26
CA VAL A 167 -1.07 5.88 -21.15
C VAL A 167 -0.51 6.34 -22.50
N ARG A 168 0.29 5.51 -23.17
CA ARG A 168 0.83 5.79 -24.50
C ARG A 168 -0.27 6.08 -25.51
N ASP A 169 -1.30 5.24 -25.58
CA ASP A 169 -2.41 5.40 -26.53
C ASP A 169 -3.24 6.65 -26.23
N LEU A 170 -3.43 6.98 -24.94
CA LEU A 170 -4.09 8.24 -24.55
C LEU A 170 -3.29 9.45 -25.04
N LEU A 171 -1.97 9.43 -24.86
CA LEU A 171 -1.08 10.51 -25.28
C LEU A 171 -1.05 10.68 -26.81
N LEU A 172 -0.98 9.57 -27.56
CA LEU A 172 -1.05 9.58 -29.02
C LEU A 172 -2.42 10.02 -29.58
N SER A 173 -3.50 9.91 -28.78
CA SER A 173 -4.83 10.37 -29.17
C SER A 173 -5.04 11.89 -29.05
N VAL A 174 -4.04 12.64 -28.59
CA VAL A 174 -4.09 14.09 -28.46
C VAL A 174 -3.73 14.73 -29.80
N GLU A 175 -4.59 15.61 -30.30
CA GLU A 175 -4.35 16.34 -31.54
C GLU A 175 -3.05 17.16 -31.46
N GLY A 176 -2.22 17.03 -32.49
CA GLY A 176 -0.92 17.69 -32.57
C GLY A 176 0.26 16.87 -32.03
N VAL A 177 0.02 15.71 -31.41
CA VAL A 177 1.08 14.76 -31.01
C VAL A 177 1.41 13.82 -32.16
N GLU A 178 2.68 13.77 -32.55
CA GLU A 178 3.19 12.90 -33.63
C GLU A 178 3.90 11.65 -33.06
N ALA A 179 4.69 11.82 -32.01
CA ALA A 179 5.43 10.73 -31.38
C ALA A 179 5.68 10.97 -29.88
N LEU A 180 6.02 9.89 -29.16
CA LEU A 180 6.32 9.90 -27.73
C LEU A 180 7.63 9.18 -27.47
N HIS A 181 8.49 9.77 -26.65
CA HIS A 181 9.81 9.21 -26.33
C HIS A 181 10.02 9.23 -24.82
N SER A 182 10.85 8.30 -24.34
CA SER A 182 11.27 8.23 -22.93
C SER A 182 10.08 8.37 -21.97
N LEU A 183 9.01 7.60 -22.24
CA LEU A 183 7.86 7.51 -21.34
C LEU A 183 8.27 6.67 -20.13
N HIS A 184 8.43 7.32 -19.00
CA HIS A 184 8.74 6.68 -17.73
C HIS A 184 7.56 6.86 -16.79
N ILE A 185 7.12 5.75 -16.20
CA ILE A 185 6.01 5.71 -15.24
C ILE A 185 6.48 4.89 -14.05
N TRP A 186 6.60 5.56 -12.90
CA TRP A 186 7.05 4.95 -11.65
C TRP A 186 6.18 5.44 -10.49
N ALA A 187 6.41 4.87 -9.31
CA ALA A 187 5.72 5.25 -8.09
C ALA A 187 6.72 5.80 -7.07
N LEU A 188 6.42 6.95 -6.44
CA LEU A 188 7.19 7.45 -5.29
C LEU A 188 6.78 6.74 -4.00
N THR A 189 5.49 6.45 -3.88
CA THR A 189 4.86 5.63 -2.84
C THR A 189 3.73 4.81 -3.47
N VAL A 190 3.14 3.86 -2.73
CA VAL A 190 2.04 3.03 -3.22
C VAL A 190 0.85 3.85 -3.75
N ALA A 191 0.68 5.09 -3.25
CA ALA A 191 -0.44 5.97 -3.63
C ALA A 191 -0.04 7.15 -4.54
N GLN A 192 1.24 7.32 -4.87
CA GLN A 192 1.73 8.48 -5.63
C GLN A 192 2.41 8.05 -6.93
N PRO A 193 1.63 7.81 -7.99
CA PRO A 193 2.17 7.55 -9.32
C PRO A 193 2.77 8.85 -9.91
N VAL A 194 3.91 8.72 -10.56
CA VAL A 194 4.64 9.80 -11.23
C VAL A 194 4.90 9.42 -12.69
N LEU A 195 4.88 10.42 -13.56
CA LEU A 195 5.11 10.26 -14.99
C LEU A 195 6.13 11.28 -15.49
N SER A 196 7.03 10.84 -16.37
CA SER A 196 7.88 11.70 -17.18
C SER A 196 7.79 11.26 -18.64
N VAL A 197 7.58 12.20 -19.56
CA VAL A 197 7.45 11.88 -20.99
C VAL A 197 7.94 13.02 -21.86
N HIS A 198 8.53 12.67 -23.00
CA HIS A 198 8.85 13.62 -24.07
C HIS A 198 7.82 13.44 -25.18
N ILE A 199 7.19 14.54 -25.58
CA ILE A 199 6.13 14.56 -26.59
C ILE A 199 6.65 15.34 -27.78
N ALA A 200 6.76 14.67 -28.93
CA ALA A 200 7.07 15.29 -30.20
C ALA A 200 5.78 15.77 -30.86
N ILE A 201 5.69 17.08 -31.10
CA ILE A 201 4.53 17.71 -31.71
C ILE A 201 4.80 18.09 -33.17
N ALA A 202 3.72 18.18 -33.96
CA ALA A 202 3.81 18.67 -35.33
C ALA A 202 4.29 20.13 -35.37
N GLN A 203 5.05 20.52 -36.40
CA GLN A 203 5.65 21.86 -36.51
C GLN A 203 4.64 23.03 -36.48
N HIS A 204 3.36 22.76 -36.74
CA HIS A 204 2.28 23.73 -36.79
C HIS A 204 1.37 23.69 -35.55
N ALA A 205 1.59 22.76 -34.62
CA ALA A 205 0.83 22.67 -33.38
C ALA A 205 1.36 23.67 -32.35
N ASP A 206 0.45 24.23 -31.53
CA ASP A 206 0.84 25.11 -30.43
C ASP A 206 1.30 24.29 -29.20
N PRO A 207 2.56 24.43 -28.74
CA PRO A 207 3.08 23.70 -27.59
C PRO A 207 2.24 23.86 -26.32
N GLN A 208 1.75 25.06 -26.03
CA GLN A 208 1.03 25.32 -24.78
C GLN A 208 -0.34 24.64 -24.78
N THR A 209 -1.03 24.65 -25.92
CA THR A 209 -2.31 23.97 -26.10
C THR A 209 -2.17 22.46 -25.95
N VAL A 210 -1.15 21.86 -26.58
CA VAL A 210 -0.87 20.42 -26.43
C VAL A 210 -0.55 20.06 -24.98
N LEU A 211 0.33 20.83 -24.32
CA LEU A 211 0.69 20.61 -22.91
C LEU A 211 -0.55 20.60 -22.01
N LYS A 212 -1.42 21.61 -22.17
CA LYS A 212 -2.64 21.76 -21.37
C LYS A 212 -3.63 20.63 -21.62
N MET A 213 -3.83 20.24 -22.88
CA MET A 213 -4.76 19.18 -23.24
C MET A 213 -4.29 17.82 -22.71
N THR A 214 -3.00 17.51 -22.89
CA THR A 214 -2.38 16.28 -22.39
C THR A 214 -2.42 16.21 -20.86
N SER A 215 -2.01 17.29 -20.19
CA SER A 215 -2.06 17.44 -18.73
C SER A 215 -3.46 17.14 -18.18
N THR A 216 -4.49 17.73 -18.78
CA THR A 216 -5.89 17.55 -18.36
C THR A 216 -6.36 16.10 -18.55
N ARG A 217 -6.02 15.45 -19.66
CA ARG A 217 -6.40 14.06 -19.93
C ARG A 217 -5.70 13.07 -19.00
N LEU A 218 -4.40 13.26 -18.75
CA LEU A 218 -3.64 12.41 -17.83
C LEU A 218 -4.17 12.52 -16.39
N GLN A 219 -4.42 13.75 -15.91
CA GLN A 219 -4.99 13.97 -14.59
C GLN A 219 -6.38 13.35 -14.45
N GLY A 220 -7.25 13.51 -15.45
CA GLY A 220 -8.62 12.98 -15.39
C GLY A 220 -8.72 11.45 -15.43
N LYS A 221 -7.80 10.76 -16.11
CA LYS A 221 -7.88 9.28 -16.27
C LYS A 221 -7.03 8.51 -15.24
N PHE A 222 -5.82 8.98 -14.95
CA PHE A 222 -4.83 8.20 -14.21
C PHE A 222 -4.43 8.81 -12.86
N HIS A 223 -4.85 10.05 -12.56
CA HIS A 223 -4.60 10.70 -11.27
C HIS A 223 -3.13 10.73 -10.84
N PHE A 224 -2.21 11.06 -11.77
CA PHE A 224 -0.79 11.24 -11.45
C PHE A 224 -0.58 12.31 -10.39
N HIS A 225 0.25 12.02 -9.39
CA HIS A 225 0.61 12.97 -8.34
C HIS A 225 1.49 14.10 -8.90
N THR A 226 2.50 13.71 -9.67
CA THR A 226 3.42 14.62 -10.36
C THR A 226 3.60 14.14 -11.79
N MET A 227 3.64 15.06 -12.74
CA MET A 227 3.94 14.76 -14.12
C MET A 227 4.89 15.81 -14.70
N THR A 228 5.91 15.33 -15.40
CA THR A 228 6.86 16.17 -16.14
C THR A 228 6.68 15.86 -17.62
N ILE A 229 6.26 16.86 -18.38
CA ILE A 229 6.01 16.72 -19.81
C ILE A 229 6.95 17.68 -20.53
N GLN A 230 7.87 17.12 -21.32
CA GLN A 230 8.75 17.89 -22.19
C GLN A 230 8.15 17.92 -23.60
N ILE A 231 8.02 19.10 -24.19
CA ILE A 231 7.53 19.26 -25.56
C ILE A 231 8.71 19.54 -26.49
N GLU A 232 8.77 18.78 -27.57
CA GLU A 232 9.79 18.86 -28.60
C GLU A 232 9.12 18.94 -29.97
N ASN A 233 9.82 19.52 -30.95
CA ASN A 233 9.34 19.49 -32.33
C ASN A 233 9.71 18.15 -32.96
N TYR A 234 8.79 17.57 -33.72
CA TYR A 234 9.06 16.35 -34.47
C TYR A 234 10.17 16.56 -35.51
N SER A 235 11.15 15.64 -35.51
CA SER A 235 12.20 15.51 -36.52
C SER A 235 12.13 14.12 -37.16
N GLU A 236 12.45 14.00 -38.46
CA GLU A 236 12.43 12.69 -39.14
C GLU A 236 13.44 11.70 -38.56
N ASP A 237 14.52 12.18 -37.94
CA ASP A 237 15.52 11.35 -37.25
C ASP A 237 14.92 10.56 -36.06
N MET A 238 13.75 10.97 -35.57
CA MET A 238 13.06 10.31 -34.46
C MET A 238 12.38 8.99 -34.88
N LYS A 239 12.24 8.71 -36.19
CA LYS A 239 11.67 7.44 -36.69
C LYS A 239 12.53 6.23 -36.32
N ASP A 240 13.85 6.40 -36.26
CA ASP A 240 14.83 5.31 -36.02
C ASP A 240 15.37 5.29 -34.59
N CYS A 241 14.84 6.12 -33.70
CA CYS A 241 15.35 6.25 -32.34
C CYS A 241 14.87 5.11 -31.44
N GLN A 242 15.81 4.44 -30.76
CA GLN A 242 15.52 3.31 -29.87
C GLN A 242 14.80 3.73 -28.58
N GLU A 243 14.99 4.97 -28.11
CA GLU A 243 14.26 5.53 -26.95
C GLU A 243 12.80 5.89 -27.27
N CYS A 244 12.45 5.89 -28.56
CA CYS A 244 11.09 6.10 -29.05
C CYS A 244 10.32 4.78 -29.20
N GLN A 245 11.02 3.64 -29.10
CA GLN A 245 10.41 2.32 -29.10
C GLN A 245 9.93 2.01 -27.68
N GLY A 246 8.71 1.47 -27.55
CA GLY A 246 8.19 1.04 -26.25
C GLY A 246 9.09 -0.04 -25.64
N PRO A 247 9.01 -0.26 -24.31
CA PRO A 247 9.73 -1.35 -23.66
C PRO A 247 9.43 -2.67 -24.35
N SER A 248 10.47 -3.50 -24.55
CA SER A 248 10.31 -4.85 -25.10
C SER A 248 9.67 -5.72 -24.01
N ASP A 249 8.46 -6.23 -24.26
CA ASP A 249 7.76 -7.16 -23.36
C ASP A 249 8.57 -8.44 -23.05
#